data_AF-A0A836C2B0-F1
#
_entry.id   AF-A0A836C2B0-F1
#
_cell.length_a   1.000
_cell.length_b   1.000
_cell.length_c   1.000
_cell.angle_alpha   90.00
_cell.angle_beta   90.00
_cell.angle_gamma   90.00
#
_symmetry.space_group_name_H-M   'P 1'
#
loop_
_entity.id
_entity.type
_entity.pdbx_description
1 polymer ?
#
loop_
_entity_poly.entity_id
_entity_poly.type
_entity_poly.pdbx_seq_one_letter_code
_entity_poly.pdbx_strand_id
1 'polypeptide(L)'
;MACLAYQCPDVRVTVVDISEARVQAWNSDKLPLYEPGLLDIVKECRGKNLFFSTDAKTVLSQADLIFVCVNTPTKLQGVGAGKAATFGFWEAAARLIAASCQGCGPKIVAEKSTVPVKTAQAMSRVLSGCQDGAKTQFEIISNPEFMSAGTAIQDCLKPDRVLIGGADTQEGHAAVESLARLYRRWVPAERVLTMNLWSTELAKMAANAFLAQRISSINAISALCEETGADVQQVSHAIGTDSRIGPRFLMAGCGFGGPALQKHVLNLVYICESLGLPAIAQYWQHVVDMNDWIKGRFVRRVISSMFNTIKGKRIAVLGFAYKAHTTDTRDTAAIDICRGLLLDGAHLAVYDPKVSPEQIHLDMQLPKGAMEHPRYQQTTVSLATVDVARTAQEACRGAHGVCVLTEWPEFRSLDFQQIYASMMKPAFLFDGRNMLDHDEMRSIGFVVYGLGKSLDPFITQASGGREGRGRGRVPTLEEVDVAELGGPEEAATLRAHLVRLSMQEEQRGEREAARAVAEEAWEREHERQASGGGAGPSGGAAGSAEAGAGAVAGGGAGGNGRGAGGEVSGAAGEGRAGPGGGEGTGSQAQGRREEG
;
A
#
# COMPACT_ATOMS: atom_id res chain seq x y z
N MET A 1 -16.86 -10.33 -11.07
CA MET A 1 -17.77 -10.44 -12.24
C MET A 1 -18.30 -11.86 -12.42
N ALA A 2 -17.45 -12.89 -12.46
CA ALA A 2 -17.92 -14.29 -12.52
C ALA A 2 -18.94 -14.64 -11.43
N CYS A 3 -18.68 -14.28 -10.16
CA CYS A 3 -19.63 -14.51 -9.07
C CYS A 3 -20.95 -13.74 -9.24
N LEU A 4 -20.95 -12.56 -9.87
CA LEU A 4 -22.18 -11.81 -10.16
C LEU A 4 -23.02 -12.56 -11.20
N ALA A 5 -22.40 -13.06 -12.26
CA ALA A 5 -23.08 -13.90 -13.26
C ALA A 5 -23.64 -15.18 -12.63
N TYR A 6 -22.86 -15.82 -11.76
CA TYR A 6 -23.28 -17.03 -11.05
C TYR A 6 -24.49 -16.82 -10.14
N GLN A 7 -24.54 -15.70 -9.41
CA GLN A 7 -25.62 -15.38 -8.48
C GLN A 7 -26.83 -14.71 -9.16
N CYS A 8 -26.67 -14.21 -10.39
CA CYS A 8 -27.70 -13.51 -11.16
C CYS A 8 -27.82 -14.11 -12.57
N PRO A 9 -28.42 -15.31 -12.72
CA PRO A 9 -28.47 -16.03 -14.00
C PRO A 9 -29.25 -15.29 -15.11
N ASP A 10 -30.19 -14.43 -14.73
CA ASP A 10 -30.95 -13.52 -15.61
C ASP A 10 -30.17 -12.26 -16.04
N VAL A 11 -29.02 -11.98 -15.43
CA VAL A 11 -28.18 -10.83 -15.77
C VAL A 11 -27.07 -11.26 -16.72
N ARG A 12 -27.01 -10.60 -17.89
CA ARG A 12 -25.91 -10.78 -18.84
C ARG A 12 -24.68 -9.98 -18.38
N VAL A 13 -23.59 -10.68 -18.09
CA VAL A 13 -22.30 -10.11 -17.68
C VAL A 13 -21.28 -10.31 -18.80
N THR A 14 -20.77 -9.22 -19.35
CA THR A 14 -19.69 -9.27 -20.34
C THR A 14 -18.45 -8.55 -19.79
N VAL A 15 -17.34 -9.27 -19.72
CA VAL A 15 -16.03 -8.72 -19.31
C VAL A 15 -15.25 -8.38 -20.57
N VAL A 16 -14.76 -7.13 -20.64
CA VAL A 16 -13.96 -6.66 -21.78
C VAL A 16 -12.56 -6.27 -21.34
N ASP A 17 -11.56 -6.60 -22.16
CA ASP A 17 -10.16 -6.22 -21.96
C ASP A 17 -9.51 -5.99 -23.34
N ILE A 18 -8.58 -5.04 -23.40
CA ILE A 18 -7.79 -4.75 -24.61
C ILE A 18 -6.79 -5.86 -24.93
N SER A 19 -6.43 -6.67 -23.93
CA SER A 19 -5.50 -7.78 -24.08
C SER A 19 -6.22 -9.00 -24.66
N GLU A 20 -6.03 -9.23 -25.97
CA GLU A 20 -6.58 -10.40 -26.65
C GLU A 20 -6.10 -11.71 -26.00
N ALA A 21 -4.81 -11.80 -25.66
CA ALA A 21 -4.26 -12.98 -24.99
C ALA A 21 -4.96 -13.28 -23.65
N ARG A 22 -5.27 -12.24 -22.85
CA ARG A 22 -6.00 -12.41 -21.58
C ARG A 22 -7.45 -12.82 -21.82
N VAL A 23 -8.13 -12.23 -22.79
CA VAL A 23 -9.51 -12.60 -23.17
C VAL A 23 -9.57 -14.06 -23.66
N GLN A 24 -8.62 -14.48 -24.50
CA GLN A 24 -8.52 -15.87 -24.94
C GLN A 24 -8.28 -16.83 -23.78
N ALA A 25 -7.40 -16.47 -22.84
CA ALA A 25 -7.18 -17.27 -21.63
C ALA A 25 -8.47 -17.44 -20.80
N TRP A 26 -9.25 -16.36 -20.60
CA TRP A 26 -10.56 -16.42 -19.93
C TRP A 26 -11.60 -17.25 -20.69
N ASN A 27 -11.48 -17.37 -22.01
CA ASN A 27 -12.30 -18.24 -22.84
C ASN A 27 -11.79 -19.70 -22.91
N SER A 28 -10.68 -20.02 -22.24
CA SER A 28 -10.08 -21.35 -22.20
C SER A 28 -10.22 -22.04 -20.84
N ASP A 29 -9.78 -23.28 -20.73
CA ASP A 29 -9.71 -24.00 -19.44
C ASP A 29 -8.48 -23.64 -18.60
N LYS A 30 -7.57 -22.82 -19.15
CA LYS A 30 -6.40 -22.28 -18.48
C LYS A 30 -6.60 -20.79 -18.24
N LEU A 31 -7.24 -20.45 -17.12
CA LEU A 31 -7.48 -19.06 -16.74
C LEU A 31 -6.16 -18.30 -16.56
N PRO A 32 -6.13 -16.97 -16.77
CA PRO A 32 -4.91 -16.16 -16.66
C PRO A 32 -4.42 -15.96 -15.22
N LEU A 33 -5.16 -16.46 -14.23
CA LEU A 33 -4.78 -16.44 -12.82
C LEU A 33 -5.35 -17.67 -12.10
N TYR A 34 -4.68 -18.06 -11.02
CA TYR A 34 -5.14 -19.12 -10.14
C TYR A 34 -5.87 -18.53 -8.94
N GLU A 35 -7.07 -19.04 -8.67
CA GLU A 35 -7.85 -18.72 -7.49
C GLU A 35 -8.73 -19.94 -7.12
N PRO A 36 -8.73 -20.42 -5.86
CA PRO A 36 -9.53 -21.59 -5.49
C PRO A 36 -11.02 -21.43 -5.83
N GLY A 37 -11.58 -22.39 -6.58
CA GLY A 37 -12.99 -22.42 -6.99
C GLY A 37 -13.37 -21.50 -8.15
N LEU A 38 -12.45 -20.68 -8.67
CA LEU A 38 -12.77 -19.73 -9.75
C LEU A 38 -13.08 -20.44 -11.07
N LEU A 39 -12.29 -21.46 -11.43
CA LEU A 39 -12.47 -22.19 -12.68
C LEU A 39 -13.87 -22.80 -12.77
N ASP A 40 -14.36 -23.38 -11.68
CA ASP A 40 -15.66 -24.04 -11.61
C ASP A 40 -16.80 -23.03 -11.85
N ILE A 41 -16.75 -21.87 -11.18
CA ILE A 41 -17.73 -20.79 -11.36
C ILE A 41 -17.69 -20.25 -12.79
N VAL A 42 -16.51 -20.04 -13.36
CA VAL A 42 -16.38 -19.56 -14.74
C VAL A 42 -16.97 -20.56 -15.71
N LYS A 43 -16.64 -21.86 -15.58
CA LYS A 43 -17.19 -22.92 -16.44
C LYS A 43 -18.71 -23.01 -16.37
N GLU A 44 -19.29 -22.81 -15.17
CA GLU A 44 -20.74 -22.88 -15.00
C GLU A 44 -21.48 -21.76 -15.72
N CYS A 45 -20.89 -20.55 -15.78
CA CYS A 45 -21.57 -19.37 -16.32
C CYS A 45 -21.17 -19.02 -17.77
N ARG A 46 -19.94 -19.39 -18.18
CA ARG A 46 -19.35 -18.97 -19.46
C ARG A 46 -20.17 -19.50 -20.63
N GLY A 47 -20.54 -18.60 -21.54
CA GLY A 47 -21.38 -18.91 -22.70
C GLY A 47 -22.88 -18.98 -22.41
N LYS A 48 -23.30 -18.92 -21.13
CA LYS A 48 -24.71 -18.80 -20.73
C LYS A 48 -25.07 -17.33 -20.49
N ASN A 49 -24.52 -16.75 -19.42
CA ASN A 49 -24.71 -15.35 -19.06
C ASN A 49 -23.39 -14.63 -18.75
N LEU A 50 -22.25 -15.32 -18.73
CA LEU A 50 -20.91 -14.74 -18.63
C LEU A 50 -20.18 -14.81 -19.98
N PHE A 51 -19.67 -13.68 -20.45
CA PHE A 51 -18.96 -13.57 -21.72
C PHE A 51 -17.65 -12.78 -21.55
N PHE A 52 -16.65 -13.09 -22.37
CA PHE A 52 -15.38 -12.37 -22.44
C PHE A 52 -15.12 -11.93 -23.88
N SER A 53 -14.82 -10.65 -24.10
CA SER A 53 -14.68 -10.06 -25.44
C SER A 53 -13.62 -8.97 -25.49
N THR A 54 -13.06 -8.73 -26.68
CA THR A 54 -12.24 -7.56 -27.00
C THR A 54 -13.05 -6.42 -27.61
N ASP A 55 -14.30 -6.67 -28.02
CA ASP A 55 -15.20 -5.66 -28.61
C ASP A 55 -15.86 -4.78 -27.52
N ALA A 56 -15.07 -3.87 -26.96
CA ALA A 56 -15.56 -2.96 -25.93
C ALA A 56 -16.65 -2.02 -26.45
N LYS A 57 -16.57 -1.54 -27.69
CA LYS A 57 -17.48 -0.51 -28.21
C LYS A 57 -18.92 -1.02 -28.27
N THR A 58 -19.13 -2.19 -28.87
CA THR A 58 -20.47 -2.79 -28.98
C THR A 58 -21.01 -3.13 -27.58
N VAL A 59 -20.20 -3.77 -26.75
CA VAL A 59 -20.61 -4.21 -25.40
C VAL A 59 -21.01 -3.03 -24.52
N LEU A 60 -20.23 -1.95 -24.52
CA LEU A 60 -20.50 -0.76 -23.69
C LEU A 60 -21.79 -0.05 -24.10
N SER A 61 -22.06 0.10 -25.40
CA SER A 61 -23.29 0.75 -25.89
C SER A 61 -24.58 0.02 -25.44
N GLN A 62 -24.51 -1.31 -25.32
CA GLN A 62 -25.63 -2.16 -24.90
C GLN A 62 -25.78 -2.30 -23.37
N ALA A 63 -24.75 -1.97 -22.59
CA ALA A 63 -24.75 -2.20 -21.15
C ALA A 63 -25.62 -1.16 -20.40
N ASP A 64 -26.34 -1.58 -19.37
CA ASP A 64 -27.04 -0.66 -18.45
C ASP A 64 -26.12 -0.18 -17.30
N LEU A 65 -25.27 -1.09 -16.83
CA LEU A 65 -24.29 -0.87 -15.77
C LEU A 65 -22.90 -1.28 -16.24
N ILE A 66 -21.94 -0.38 -16.13
CA ILE A 66 -20.56 -0.54 -16.61
C ILE A 66 -19.62 -0.50 -15.41
N PHE A 67 -18.90 -1.59 -15.15
CA PHE A 67 -17.85 -1.60 -14.14
C PHE A 67 -16.51 -1.14 -14.71
N VAL A 68 -15.85 -0.21 -14.03
CA VAL A 68 -14.48 0.22 -14.35
C VAL A 68 -13.51 -0.52 -13.42
N CYS A 69 -12.79 -1.49 -13.98
CA CYS A 69 -11.88 -2.41 -13.27
C CYS A 69 -10.43 -2.30 -13.78
N VAL A 70 -9.96 -1.09 -14.12
CA VAL A 70 -8.61 -0.87 -14.64
C VAL A 70 -7.59 -0.57 -13.53
N ASN A 71 -6.31 -0.83 -13.79
CA ASN A 71 -5.24 -0.52 -12.85
C ASN A 71 -5.04 0.99 -12.71
N THR A 72 -4.67 1.42 -11.51
CA THR A 72 -4.26 2.79 -11.17
C THR A 72 -2.83 2.78 -10.61
N PRO A 73 -1.81 2.47 -11.42
CA PRO A 73 -0.45 2.26 -10.92
C PRO A 73 0.09 3.48 -10.18
N THR A 74 1.02 3.27 -9.27
CA THR A 74 1.74 4.36 -8.60
C THR A 74 2.59 5.11 -9.62
N LYS A 75 2.57 6.45 -9.57
CA LYS A 75 3.41 7.30 -10.43
C LYS A 75 4.88 7.05 -10.11
N LEU A 76 5.69 6.80 -11.12
CA LEU A 76 7.14 6.64 -10.96
C LEU A 76 7.90 7.97 -11.08
N GLN A 77 7.30 9.00 -11.69
CA GLN A 77 7.93 10.27 -11.99
C GLN A 77 6.93 11.44 -11.86
N GLY A 78 7.46 12.65 -11.68
CA GLY A 78 6.69 13.90 -11.54
C GLY A 78 6.07 14.09 -10.16
N VAL A 79 5.12 15.01 -10.05
CA VAL A 79 4.46 15.36 -8.78
C VAL A 79 3.76 14.13 -8.18
N GLY A 80 4.08 13.80 -6.93
CA GLY A 80 3.57 12.62 -6.24
C GLY A 80 4.22 11.30 -6.65
N ALA A 81 5.39 11.32 -7.30
CA ALA A 81 6.15 10.11 -7.61
C ALA A 81 6.38 9.25 -6.34
N GLY A 82 6.17 7.95 -6.46
CA GLY A 82 6.26 6.98 -5.37
C GLY A 82 5.04 6.92 -4.45
N LYS A 83 4.07 7.84 -4.56
CA LYS A 83 2.90 7.87 -3.66
C LYS A 83 1.55 7.97 -4.37
N ALA A 84 1.43 8.89 -5.34
CA ALA A 84 0.19 9.17 -6.04
C ALA A 84 -0.09 8.12 -7.13
N ALA A 85 -1.38 7.80 -7.33
CA ALA A 85 -1.81 7.00 -8.47
C ALA A 85 -1.73 7.77 -9.80
N THR A 86 -1.49 7.05 -10.90
CA THR A 86 -1.69 7.54 -12.27
C THR A 86 -3.08 7.15 -12.78
N PHE A 87 -3.68 8.06 -13.55
CA PHE A 87 -5.04 7.92 -14.06
C PHE A 87 -5.11 7.63 -15.55
N GLY A 88 -3.99 7.32 -16.22
CA GLY A 88 -3.98 7.10 -17.68
C GLY A 88 -4.97 6.03 -18.16
N PHE A 89 -4.97 4.83 -17.53
CA PHE A 89 -5.91 3.76 -17.90
C PHE A 89 -7.35 4.08 -17.52
N TRP A 90 -7.52 4.75 -16.38
CA TRP A 90 -8.82 5.18 -15.88
C TRP A 90 -9.47 6.22 -16.79
N GLU A 91 -8.69 7.19 -17.26
CA GLU A 91 -9.14 8.25 -18.17
C GLU A 91 -9.42 7.65 -19.55
N ALA A 92 -8.55 6.75 -20.04
CA ALA A 92 -8.77 6.03 -21.29
C ALA A 92 -10.07 5.22 -21.25
N ALA A 93 -10.36 4.55 -20.13
CA ALA A 93 -11.62 3.82 -19.94
C ALA A 93 -12.83 4.77 -19.94
N ALA A 94 -12.77 5.89 -19.22
CA ALA A 94 -13.85 6.89 -19.22
C ALA A 94 -14.10 7.47 -20.63
N ARG A 95 -13.04 7.79 -21.38
CA ARG A 95 -13.15 8.28 -22.77
C ARG A 95 -13.75 7.22 -23.71
N LEU A 96 -13.34 5.96 -23.55
CA LEU A 96 -13.90 4.86 -24.32
C LEU A 96 -15.39 4.65 -24.04
N ILE A 97 -15.81 4.75 -22.77
CA ILE A 97 -17.22 4.70 -22.37
C ILE A 97 -18.00 5.84 -23.02
N ALA A 98 -17.51 7.08 -22.91
CA ALA A 98 -18.17 8.25 -23.52
C ALA A 98 -18.37 8.07 -25.03
N ALA A 99 -17.32 7.68 -25.75
CA ALA A 99 -17.35 7.48 -27.20
C ALA A 99 -18.23 6.29 -27.63
N SER A 100 -18.31 5.24 -26.81
CA SER A 100 -19.10 4.04 -27.12
C SER A 100 -20.58 4.23 -26.84
N CYS A 101 -20.92 5.05 -25.85
CA CYS A 101 -22.30 5.24 -25.39
C CYS A 101 -22.97 6.50 -25.94
N GLN A 102 -22.37 7.24 -26.87
CA GLN A 102 -22.94 8.48 -27.42
C GLN A 102 -24.34 8.23 -28.02
N GLY A 103 -25.32 9.04 -27.63
CA GLY A 103 -26.72 8.89 -28.06
C GLY A 103 -27.46 7.68 -27.51
N CYS A 104 -26.87 6.92 -26.58
CA CYS A 104 -27.55 5.84 -25.88
C CYS A 104 -28.45 6.37 -24.75
N GLY A 105 -29.36 5.52 -24.25
CA GLY A 105 -30.10 5.78 -23.01
C GLY A 105 -29.20 5.85 -21.76
N PRO A 106 -29.75 6.23 -20.59
CA PRO A 106 -29.00 6.42 -19.35
C PRO A 106 -28.14 5.22 -18.96
N LYS A 107 -26.96 5.48 -18.39
CA LYS A 107 -25.97 4.46 -18.02
C LYS A 107 -25.49 4.66 -16.58
N ILE A 108 -25.25 3.57 -15.85
CA ILE A 108 -24.59 3.60 -14.54
C ILE A 108 -23.13 3.19 -14.73
N VAL A 109 -22.19 3.99 -14.25
CA VAL A 109 -20.75 3.66 -14.25
C VAL A 109 -20.30 3.40 -12.82
N ALA A 110 -19.93 2.16 -12.54
CA ALA A 110 -19.50 1.70 -11.22
C ALA A 110 -17.97 1.57 -11.15
N GLU A 111 -17.33 2.43 -10.39
CA GLU A 111 -15.90 2.33 -10.10
C GLU A 111 -15.64 1.17 -9.13
N LYS A 112 -15.07 0.08 -9.65
CA LYS A 112 -14.69 -1.11 -8.87
C LYS A 112 -13.24 -1.03 -8.39
N SER A 113 -12.37 -0.51 -9.26
CA SER A 113 -10.95 -0.31 -8.96
C SER A 113 -10.76 0.63 -7.79
N THR A 114 -9.69 0.42 -7.03
CA THR A 114 -9.31 1.42 -6.02
C THR A 114 -8.82 2.68 -6.73
N VAL A 115 -9.56 3.76 -6.49
CA VAL A 115 -9.25 5.09 -6.93
C VAL A 115 -9.11 6.02 -5.70
N PRO A 116 -8.18 6.99 -5.71
CA PRO A 116 -8.06 8.01 -4.65
C PRO A 116 -9.34 8.81 -4.46
N VAL A 117 -9.59 9.34 -3.25
CA VAL A 117 -10.79 10.13 -2.96
C VAL A 117 -10.95 11.31 -3.94
N LYS A 118 -12.19 11.56 -4.38
CA LYS A 118 -12.64 12.58 -5.35
C LYS A 118 -12.41 12.26 -6.83
N THR A 119 -12.00 11.05 -7.19
CA THR A 119 -11.86 10.65 -8.60
C THR A 119 -13.16 10.54 -9.36
N ALA A 120 -14.25 10.12 -8.70
CA ALA A 120 -15.53 10.00 -9.38
C ALA A 120 -16.03 11.34 -9.97
N GLN A 121 -15.68 12.48 -9.35
CA GLN A 121 -15.95 13.81 -9.94
C GLN A 121 -15.16 14.06 -11.23
N ALA A 122 -13.90 13.61 -11.28
CA ALA A 122 -13.12 13.70 -12.50
C ALA A 122 -13.74 12.81 -13.60
N MET A 123 -14.32 11.66 -13.25
CA MET A 123 -14.93 10.76 -14.25
C MET A 123 -16.14 11.45 -14.88
N SER A 124 -16.95 12.11 -14.06
CA SER A 124 -18.10 12.90 -14.51
C SER A 124 -17.69 13.97 -15.51
N ARG A 125 -16.59 14.68 -15.25
CA ARG A 125 -16.05 15.70 -16.16
C ARG A 125 -15.56 15.10 -17.47
N VAL A 126 -14.84 13.97 -17.43
CA VAL A 126 -14.37 13.29 -18.64
C VAL A 126 -15.52 12.79 -19.49
N LEU A 127 -16.50 12.10 -18.87
CA LEU A 127 -17.67 11.57 -19.56
C LEU A 127 -18.49 12.69 -20.20
N SER A 128 -18.79 13.75 -19.46
CA SER A 128 -19.59 14.89 -19.96
C SER A 128 -18.86 15.70 -21.03
N GLY A 129 -17.54 15.84 -20.90
CA GLY A 129 -16.71 16.63 -21.83
C GLY A 129 -16.37 15.91 -23.13
N CYS A 130 -16.55 14.59 -23.21
CA CYS A 130 -16.27 13.80 -24.43
C CYS A 130 -17.53 13.51 -25.26
N GLN A 131 -18.66 14.13 -24.94
CA GLN A 131 -19.92 13.94 -25.67
C GLN A 131 -20.18 15.09 -26.64
N ASP A 132 -20.35 14.75 -27.91
CA ASP A 132 -20.86 15.65 -28.94
C ASP A 132 -22.32 15.29 -29.28
N GLY A 133 -23.15 16.25 -29.68
CA GLY A 133 -24.53 15.97 -30.12
C GLY A 133 -25.44 15.37 -29.03
N ALA A 134 -26.14 14.27 -29.33
CA ALA A 134 -27.10 13.63 -28.42
C ALA A 134 -26.39 13.06 -27.18
N LYS A 135 -26.71 13.62 -26.01
CA LYS A 135 -26.04 13.31 -24.75
C LYS A 135 -26.65 12.10 -24.06
N THR A 136 -25.78 11.26 -23.53
CA THR A 136 -26.15 10.15 -22.66
C THR A 136 -25.92 10.54 -21.21
N GLN A 137 -26.91 10.31 -20.36
CA GLN A 137 -26.78 10.56 -18.93
C GLN A 137 -25.97 9.46 -18.26
N PHE A 138 -24.97 9.85 -17.47
CA PHE A 138 -24.12 8.93 -16.72
C PHE A 138 -24.25 9.18 -15.23
N GLU A 139 -24.68 8.17 -14.49
CA GLU A 139 -24.61 8.15 -13.03
C GLU A 139 -23.37 7.39 -12.57
N ILE A 140 -22.52 8.04 -11.77
CA ILE A 140 -21.27 7.44 -11.30
C ILE A 140 -21.44 6.99 -9.86
N ILE A 141 -21.14 5.73 -9.61
CA ILE A 141 -21.15 5.12 -8.29
C ILE A 141 -19.80 4.49 -7.97
N SER A 142 -19.43 4.47 -6.69
CA SER A 142 -18.26 3.75 -6.20
C SER A 142 -18.70 2.41 -5.63
N ASN A 143 -18.04 1.32 -6.02
CA ASN A 143 -18.29 -0.02 -5.49
C ASN A 143 -16.97 -0.76 -5.25
N PRO A 144 -16.17 -0.38 -4.25
CA PRO A 144 -14.86 -0.97 -4.02
C PRO A 144 -14.94 -2.48 -3.80
N GLU A 145 -13.90 -3.20 -4.22
CA GLU A 145 -13.72 -4.61 -3.86
C GLU A 145 -13.12 -4.75 -2.45
N PHE A 146 -13.33 -5.87 -1.77
CA PHE A 146 -12.67 -6.23 -0.50
C PHE A 146 -12.16 -7.68 -0.51
N MET A 147 -11.83 -8.19 -1.69
CA MET A 147 -11.31 -9.55 -1.88
C MET A 147 -9.82 -9.61 -1.56
N SER A 148 -9.39 -10.78 -1.08
CA SER A 148 -7.99 -11.12 -0.92
C SER A 148 -7.62 -12.25 -1.87
N ALA A 149 -6.45 -12.18 -2.50
CA ALA A 149 -5.94 -13.28 -3.31
C ALA A 149 -5.83 -14.57 -2.48
N GLY A 150 -6.24 -15.69 -3.06
CA GLY A 150 -6.34 -17.00 -2.41
C GLY A 150 -7.67 -17.27 -1.70
N THR A 151 -8.51 -16.24 -1.46
CA THR A 151 -9.86 -16.37 -0.89
C THR A 151 -10.94 -15.58 -1.65
N ALA A 152 -10.64 -15.06 -2.85
CA ALA A 152 -11.46 -14.09 -3.55
C ALA A 152 -12.86 -14.62 -3.90
N ILE A 153 -12.99 -15.93 -4.19
CA ILE A 153 -14.30 -16.54 -4.42
C ILE A 153 -15.14 -16.55 -3.14
N GLN A 154 -14.57 -16.97 -2.02
CA GLN A 154 -15.24 -16.94 -0.72
C GLN A 154 -15.63 -15.51 -0.33
N ASP A 155 -14.71 -14.56 -0.51
CA ASP A 155 -14.94 -13.14 -0.21
C ASP A 155 -16.06 -12.54 -1.07
N CYS A 156 -16.23 -12.99 -2.31
CA CYS A 156 -17.33 -12.58 -3.18
C CYS A 156 -18.68 -13.21 -2.81
N LEU A 157 -18.68 -14.49 -2.43
CA LEU A 157 -19.89 -15.25 -2.13
C LEU A 157 -20.42 -14.97 -0.73
N LYS A 158 -19.53 -14.71 0.24
CA LYS A 158 -19.86 -14.45 1.64
C LYS A 158 -19.07 -13.22 2.15
N PRO A 159 -19.28 -12.03 1.57
CA PRO A 159 -18.57 -10.85 2.01
C PRO A 159 -18.95 -10.46 3.44
N ASP A 160 -18.00 -9.89 4.17
CA ASP A 160 -18.29 -9.18 5.43
C ASP A 160 -19.24 -8.00 5.17
N ARG A 161 -19.04 -7.31 4.06
CA ARG A 161 -19.85 -6.18 3.57
C ARG A 161 -19.64 -5.93 2.08
N VAL A 162 -20.64 -5.36 1.43
CA VAL A 162 -20.57 -4.69 0.15
C VAL A 162 -20.78 -3.19 0.40
N LEU A 163 -19.91 -2.34 -0.14
CA LEU A 163 -20.08 -0.88 -0.07
C LEU A 163 -20.49 -0.34 -1.43
N ILE A 164 -21.48 0.55 -1.46
CA ILE A 164 -21.93 1.25 -2.65
C ILE A 164 -22.11 2.74 -2.33
N GLY A 165 -21.45 3.60 -3.09
CA GLY A 165 -21.47 5.04 -2.91
C GLY A 165 -22.04 5.75 -4.12
N GLY A 166 -22.91 6.74 -3.94
CA GLY A 166 -23.44 7.56 -5.02
C GLY A 166 -23.50 9.04 -4.68
N ALA A 167 -23.88 9.86 -5.66
CA ALA A 167 -24.23 11.25 -5.42
C ALA A 167 -25.50 11.36 -4.56
N ASP A 168 -25.58 12.41 -3.73
CA ASP A 168 -26.76 12.73 -2.93
C ASP A 168 -27.80 13.46 -3.80
N THR A 169 -28.31 12.72 -4.79
CA THR A 169 -29.34 13.15 -5.75
C THR A 169 -30.34 12.01 -5.94
N GLN A 170 -31.51 12.32 -6.52
CA GLN A 170 -32.52 11.29 -6.78
C GLN A 170 -31.99 10.22 -7.75
N GLU A 171 -31.30 10.64 -8.80
CA GLU A 171 -30.68 9.78 -9.81
C GLU A 171 -29.53 8.96 -9.21
N GLY A 172 -28.70 9.58 -8.37
CA GLY A 172 -27.61 8.91 -7.66
C GLY A 172 -28.12 7.81 -6.72
N HIS A 173 -29.17 8.09 -5.95
CA HIS A 173 -29.83 7.09 -5.11
C HIS A 173 -30.44 5.94 -5.92
N ALA A 174 -31.06 6.24 -7.07
CA ALA A 174 -31.60 5.23 -7.96
C ALA A 174 -30.51 4.33 -8.57
N ALA A 175 -29.35 4.91 -8.92
CA ALA A 175 -28.19 4.16 -9.42
C ALA A 175 -27.59 3.23 -8.36
N VAL A 176 -27.41 3.74 -7.13
CA VAL A 176 -26.95 2.96 -5.97
C VAL A 176 -27.90 1.79 -5.72
N GLU A 177 -29.20 2.04 -5.67
CA GLU A 177 -30.21 1.01 -5.41
C GLU A 177 -30.31 -0.02 -6.54
N SER A 178 -30.04 0.36 -7.78
CA SER A 178 -29.98 -0.57 -8.91
C SER A 178 -28.86 -1.60 -8.74
N LEU A 179 -27.67 -1.18 -8.30
CA LEU A 179 -26.58 -2.12 -7.99
C LEU A 179 -26.83 -2.88 -6.68
N ALA A 180 -27.36 -2.22 -5.64
CA ALA A 180 -27.64 -2.83 -4.35
C ALA A 180 -28.63 -4.01 -4.48
N ARG A 181 -29.67 -3.86 -5.31
CA ARG A 181 -30.64 -4.93 -5.60
C ARG A 181 -29.99 -6.18 -6.19
N LEU A 182 -28.95 -6.03 -7.00
CA LEU A 182 -28.21 -7.19 -7.52
C LEU A 182 -27.47 -7.91 -6.39
N TYR A 183 -26.70 -7.19 -5.57
CA TYR A 183 -25.97 -7.79 -4.44
C TYR A 183 -26.89 -8.44 -3.40
N ARG A 184 -28.05 -7.85 -3.12
CA ARG A 184 -29.04 -8.38 -2.15
C ARG A 184 -29.65 -9.73 -2.56
N ARG A 185 -29.40 -10.23 -3.76
CA ARG A 185 -29.84 -11.58 -4.18
C ARG A 185 -29.10 -12.70 -3.46
N TRP A 186 -27.87 -12.46 -2.98
CA TRP A 186 -27.10 -13.46 -2.22
C TRP A 186 -26.40 -12.89 -0.97
N VAL A 187 -26.26 -11.56 -0.86
CA VAL A 187 -25.70 -10.90 0.32
C VAL A 187 -26.83 -10.41 1.22
N PRO A 188 -26.82 -10.73 2.54
CA PRO A 188 -27.81 -10.19 3.48
C PRO A 188 -27.89 -8.66 3.42
N ALA A 189 -29.10 -8.11 3.53
CA ALA A 189 -29.35 -6.69 3.31
C ALA A 189 -28.53 -5.79 4.25
N GLU A 190 -28.35 -6.21 5.51
CA GLU A 190 -27.55 -5.54 6.52
C GLU A 190 -26.06 -5.47 6.20
N ARG A 191 -25.58 -6.30 5.25
CA ARG A 191 -24.20 -6.27 4.75
C ARG A 191 -24.05 -5.50 3.45
N VAL A 192 -25.13 -5.01 2.84
CA VAL A 192 -25.09 -4.15 1.66
C VAL A 192 -25.23 -2.69 2.11
N LEU A 193 -24.10 -2.05 2.37
CA LEU A 193 -24.05 -0.70 2.94
C LEU A 193 -24.01 0.35 1.83
N THR A 194 -24.91 1.32 1.92
CA THR A 194 -24.99 2.46 1.00
C THR A 194 -24.56 3.74 1.70
N MET A 195 -23.74 4.57 1.06
CA MET A 195 -23.30 5.86 1.60
C MET A 195 -23.03 6.87 0.48
N ASN A 196 -22.51 8.06 0.80
CA ASN A 196 -22.09 8.99 -0.25
C ASN A 196 -20.83 8.50 -0.97
N LEU A 197 -20.62 9.05 -2.17
CA LEU A 197 -19.54 8.68 -3.08
C LEU A 197 -18.14 8.75 -2.45
N TRP A 198 -17.79 9.87 -1.83
CA TRP A 198 -16.45 10.09 -1.26
C TRP A 198 -16.20 9.27 0.00
N SER A 199 -17.21 9.09 0.84
CA SER A 199 -17.14 8.21 2.00
C SER A 199 -16.84 6.77 1.59
N THR A 200 -17.37 6.32 0.45
CA THR A 200 -17.10 4.97 -0.07
C THR A 200 -15.64 4.81 -0.53
N GLU A 201 -15.13 5.77 -1.30
CA GLU A 201 -13.73 5.80 -1.76
C GLU A 201 -12.76 5.82 -0.55
N LEU A 202 -13.01 6.72 0.41
CA LEU A 202 -12.19 6.85 1.60
C LEU A 202 -12.25 5.60 2.49
N ALA A 203 -13.43 4.99 2.65
CA ALA A 203 -13.59 3.78 3.47
C ALA A 203 -12.71 2.62 2.98
N LYS A 204 -12.55 2.44 1.66
CA LYS A 204 -11.63 1.43 1.11
C LYS A 204 -10.16 1.74 1.42
N MET A 205 -9.75 3.00 1.27
CA MET A 205 -8.37 3.41 1.59
C MET A 205 -8.08 3.26 3.09
N ALA A 206 -8.97 3.75 3.94
CA ALA A 206 -8.88 3.64 5.39
C ALA A 206 -8.84 2.18 5.83
N ALA A 207 -9.74 1.32 5.33
CA ALA A 207 -9.74 -0.10 5.70
C ALA A 207 -8.40 -0.77 5.42
N ASN A 208 -7.81 -0.55 4.24
CA ASN A 208 -6.48 -1.10 3.91
C ASN A 208 -5.37 -0.49 4.77
N ALA A 209 -5.44 0.81 5.09
CA ALA A 209 -4.48 1.47 5.96
C ALA A 209 -4.52 0.92 7.41
N PHE A 210 -5.71 0.67 7.95
CA PHE A 210 -5.88 0.03 9.26
C PHE A 210 -5.38 -1.43 9.26
N LEU A 211 -5.60 -2.20 8.19
CA LEU A 211 -5.05 -3.55 8.06
C LEU A 211 -3.51 -3.53 8.03
N ALA A 212 -2.92 -2.63 7.23
CA ALA A 212 -1.47 -2.45 7.16
C ALA A 212 -0.89 -1.99 8.52
N GLN A 213 -1.56 -1.06 9.19
CA GLN A 213 -1.18 -0.55 10.50
C GLN A 213 -1.10 -1.66 11.53
N ARG A 214 -2.08 -2.56 11.60
CA ARG A 214 -2.05 -3.70 12.55
C ARG A 214 -0.82 -4.57 12.37
N ILE A 215 -0.44 -4.86 11.12
CA ILE A 215 0.77 -5.63 10.80
C ILE A 215 2.03 -4.85 11.21
N SER A 216 2.13 -3.58 10.87
CA SER A 216 3.28 -2.75 11.26
C SER A 216 3.39 -2.59 12.78
N SER A 217 2.27 -2.45 13.48
CA SER A 217 2.23 -2.36 14.95
C SER A 217 2.74 -3.65 15.59
N ILE A 218 2.25 -4.83 15.18
CA ILE A 218 2.74 -6.08 15.77
C ILE A 218 4.19 -6.37 15.40
N ASN A 219 4.65 -5.95 14.22
CA ASN A 219 6.06 -6.05 13.84
C ASN A 219 6.96 -5.10 14.66
N ALA A 220 6.50 -3.90 15.00
CA ALA A 220 7.23 -3.02 15.91
C ALA A 220 7.41 -3.68 17.29
N ILE A 221 6.35 -4.34 17.79
CA ILE A 221 6.38 -5.12 19.03
C ILE A 221 7.29 -6.36 18.89
N SER A 222 7.35 -6.99 17.71
CA SER A 222 8.23 -8.13 17.47
C SER A 222 9.70 -7.75 17.70
N ALA A 223 10.13 -6.59 17.19
CA ALA A 223 11.48 -6.12 17.43
C ALA A 223 11.78 -5.90 18.92
N LEU A 224 10.81 -5.39 19.69
CA LEU A 224 10.95 -5.26 21.15
C LEU A 224 11.01 -6.63 21.85
N CYS A 225 10.25 -7.61 21.38
CA CYS A 225 10.25 -8.97 21.93
C CYS A 225 11.64 -9.61 21.81
N GLU A 226 12.33 -9.44 20.68
CA GLU A 226 13.69 -9.94 20.46
C GLU A 226 14.70 -9.40 21.47
N GLU A 227 14.57 -8.14 21.90
CA GLU A 227 15.51 -7.49 22.82
C GLU A 227 15.18 -7.74 24.30
N THR A 228 13.92 -8.09 24.61
CA THR A 228 13.44 -8.26 26.00
C THR A 228 13.29 -9.71 26.41
N GLY A 229 13.36 -10.64 25.46
CA GLY A 229 13.17 -12.07 25.69
C GLY A 229 11.71 -12.53 25.59
N ALA A 230 10.78 -11.64 25.27
CA ALA A 230 9.38 -12.00 25.03
C ALA A 230 9.19 -12.74 23.69
N ASP A 231 8.02 -13.38 23.51
CA ASP A 231 7.61 -14.02 22.27
C ASP A 231 6.42 -13.28 21.65
N VAL A 232 6.61 -12.75 20.44
CA VAL A 232 5.58 -11.98 19.72
C VAL A 232 4.30 -12.78 19.45
N GLN A 233 4.37 -14.11 19.30
CA GLN A 233 3.19 -14.95 19.11
C GLN A 233 2.34 -15.00 20.40
N GLN A 234 3.00 -15.07 21.56
CA GLN A 234 2.31 -15.03 22.86
C GLN A 234 1.68 -13.65 23.10
N VAL A 235 2.43 -12.57 22.82
CA VAL A 235 1.93 -11.19 22.94
C VAL A 235 0.75 -10.94 22.00
N SER A 236 0.89 -11.35 20.73
CA SER A 236 -0.17 -11.26 19.72
C SER A 236 -1.44 -12.01 20.15
N HIS A 237 -1.28 -13.24 20.65
CA HIS A 237 -2.40 -14.02 21.18
C HIS A 237 -3.08 -13.29 22.33
N ALA A 238 -2.32 -12.82 23.33
CA ALA A 238 -2.85 -12.14 24.49
C ALA A 238 -3.67 -10.89 24.10
N ILE A 239 -3.10 -9.97 23.30
CA ILE A 239 -3.82 -8.75 22.89
C ILE A 239 -5.00 -9.06 21.95
N GLY A 240 -4.92 -10.13 21.16
CA GLY A 240 -5.96 -10.55 20.23
C GLY A 240 -7.20 -11.15 20.89
N THR A 241 -7.10 -11.56 22.16
CA THR A 241 -8.26 -12.05 22.95
C THR A 241 -9.22 -10.93 23.35
N ASP A 242 -8.76 -9.67 23.39
CA ASP A 242 -9.63 -8.52 23.60
C ASP A 242 -10.46 -8.29 22.34
N SER A 243 -11.78 -8.45 22.44
CA SER A 243 -12.70 -8.36 21.30
C SER A 243 -12.74 -6.98 20.63
N ARG A 244 -12.29 -5.92 21.31
CA ARG A 244 -12.16 -4.57 20.75
C ARG A 244 -10.97 -4.46 19.80
N ILE A 245 -9.95 -5.31 19.98
CA ILE A 245 -8.78 -5.42 19.11
C ILE A 245 -9.00 -6.53 18.08
N GLY A 246 -9.43 -7.70 18.53
CA GLY A 246 -9.63 -8.91 17.75
C GLY A 246 -8.32 -9.58 17.31
N PRO A 247 -8.35 -10.87 16.92
CA PRO A 247 -7.15 -11.67 16.70
C PRO A 247 -6.55 -11.56 15.28
N ARG A 248 -7.27 -10.98 14.32
CA ARG A 248 -6.87 -10.99 12.90
C ARG A 248 -5.80 -9.92 12.61
N PHE A 249 -4.97 -10.15 11.58
CA PHE A 249 -3.92 -9.20 11.16
C PHE A 249 -2.92 -8.84 12.28
N LEU A 250 -2.69 -9.77 13.22
CA LEU A 250 -1.69 -9.65 14.28
C LEU A 250 -0.57 -10.70 14.14
N MET A 251 -0.37 -11.23 12.93
CA MET A 251 0.74 -12.13 12.65
C MET A 251 1.96 -11.30 12.30
N ALA A 252 2.96 -11.30 13.18
CA ALA A 252 4.25 -10.68 12.90
C ALA A 252 4.99 -11.47 11.81
N GLY A 253 5.71 -10.77 10.95
CA GLY A 253 6.49 -11.36 9.87
C GLY A 253 7.45 -10.36 9.24
N CYS A 254 8.21 -10.81 8.25
CA CYS A 254 9.29 -10.04 7.60
C CYS A 254 8.80 -8.89 6.68
N GLY A 255 7.58 -8.40 6.90
CA GLY A 255 6.94 -7.31 6.20
C GLY A 255 5.66 -7.74 5.47
N PHE A 256 4.68 -6.84 5.41
CA PHE A 256 3.52 -7.01 4.52
C PHE A 256 3.91 -6.66 3.09
N GLY A 257 3.20 -7.28 2.15
CA GLY A 257 3.30 -7.00 0.72
C GLY A 257 1.94 -7.00 0.03
N GLY A 258 1.96 -7.23 -1.28
CA GLY A 258 0.78 -7.25 -2.12
C GLY A 258 0.42 -5.86 -2.66
N PRO A 259 -0.38 -5.80 -3.73
CA PRO A 259 -0.62 -4.59 -4.53
C PRO A 259 -1.47 -3.52 -3.84
N ALA A 260 -2.03 -3.83 -2.66
CA ALA A 260 -3.05 -3.00 -2.02
C ALA A 260 -2.51 -2.22 -0.81
N LEU A 261 -1.87 -2.89 0.16
CA LEU A 261 -1.61 -2.28 1.45
C LEU A 261 -0.69 -1.06 1.36
N GLN A 262 0.53 -1.24 0.82
CA GLN A 262 1.51 -0.15 0.70
C GLN A 262 0.98 0.98 -0.19
N LYS A 263 0.45 0.62 -1.37
CA LYS A 263 -0.13 1.56 -2.33
C LYS A 263 -1.22 2.43 -1.71
N HIS A 264 -2.16 1.86 -0.96
CA HIS A 264 -3.27 2.61 -0.38
C HIS A 264 -2.81 3.54 0.75
N VAL A 265 -1.87 3.09 1.59
CA VAL A 265 -1.28 3.95 2.62
C VAL A 265 -0.54 5.12 1.98
N LEU A 266 0.30 4.88 0.97
CA LEU A 266 1.03 5.96 0.31
C LEU A 266 0.11 6.93 -0.45
N ASN A 267 -0.96 6.43 -1.08
CA ASN A 267 -1.97 7.31 -1.66
C ASN A 267 -2.68 8.15 -0.59
N LEU A 268 -2.99 7.58 0.58
CA LEU A 268 -3.58 8.32 1.70
C LEU A 268 -2.63 9.42 2.20
N VAL A 269 -1.35 9.09 2.37
CA VAL A 269 -0.29 10.06 2.71
C VAL A 269 -0.26 11.20 1.71
N TYR A 270 -0.23 10.90 0.40
CA TYR A 270 -0.22 11.91 -0.65
C TYR A 270 -1.47 12.80 -0.65
N ILE A 271 -2.66 12.22 -0.43
CA ILE A 271 -3.90 12.99 -0.29
C ILE A 271 -3.78 13.96 0.89
N CYS A 272 -3.34 13.49 2.05
CA CYS A 272 -3.14 14.33 3.23
C CYS A 272 -2.13 15.47 2.97
N GLU A 273 -0.99 15.18 2.34
CA GLU A 273 -0.01 16.19 1.92
C GLU A 273 -0.65 17.24 1.00
N SER A 274 -1.40 16.80 -0.02
CA SER A 274 -2.06 17.68 -1.00
C SER A 274 -3.15 18.57 -0.41
N LEU A 275 -3.73 18.16 0.72
CA LEU A 275 -4.76 18.91 1.46
C LEU A 275 -4.18 19.77 2.59
N GLY A 276 -2.85 19.83 2.75
CA GLY A 276 -2.21 20.61 3.81
C GLY A 276 -2.36 19.98 5.20
N LEU A 277 -2.40 18.65 5.30
CA LEU A 277 -2.54 17.88 6.55
C LEU A 277 -1.27 17.08 6.89
N PRO A 278 -0.12 17.74 7.17
CA PRO A 278 1.18 17.08 7.29
C PRO A 278 1.28 16.12 8.48
N ALA A 279 0.67 16.44 9.63
CA ALA A 279 0.69 15.57 10.81
C ALA A 279 -0.01 14.22 10.54
N ILE A 280 -1.11 14.25 9.77
CA ILE A 280 -1.88 13.06 9.41
C ILE A 280 -1.12 12.25 8.35
N ALA A 281 -0.49 12.93 7.39
CA ALA A 281 0.39 12.29 6.41
C ALA A 281 1.55 11.55 7.11
N GLN A 282 2.22 12.17 8.07
CA GLN A 282 3.33 11.57 8.81
C GLN A 282 2.88 10.37 9.65
N TYR A 283 1.70 10.45 10.29
CA TYR A 283 1.13 9.33 11.05
C TYR A 283 0.98 8.07 10.18
N TRP A 284 0.40 8.21 8.98
CA TRP A 284 0.23 7.08 8.07
C TRP A 284 1.53 6.66 7.38
N GLN A 285 2.46 7.59 7.15
CA GLN A 285 3.78 7.28 6.58
C GLN A 285 4.57 6.31 7.46
N HIS A 286 4.49 6.42 8.79
CA HIS A 286 5.15 5.50 9.72
C HIS A 286 4.70 4.03 9.57
N VAL A 287 3.49 3.78 9.05
CA VAL A 287 3.04 2.40 8.76
C VAL A 287 3.92 1.76 7.68
N VAL A 288 4.29 2.52 6.64
CA VAL A 288 5.17 2.04 5.56
C VAL A 288 6.63 2.04 6.01
N ASP A 289 7.07 3.08 6.72
CA ASP A 289 8.45 3.18 7.20
C ASP A 289 8.80 2.00 8.13
N MET A 290 7.87 1.62 9.03
CA MET A 290 8.04 0.44 9.89
C MET A 290 8.12 -0.85 9.07
N ASN A 291 7.31 -0.98 8.01
CA ASN A 291 7.34 -2.16 7.15
C ASN A 291 8.69 -2.31 6.44
N ASP A 292 9.22 -1.23 5.89
CA ASP A 292 10.52 -1.23 5.21
C ASP A 292 11.67 -1.41 6.22
N TRP A 293 11.57 -0.83 7.42
CA TRP A 293 12.55 -1.06 8.49
C TRP A 293 12.63 -2.53 8.92
N ILE A 294 11.50 -3.23 9.02
CA ILE A 294 11.45 -4.65 9.39
C ILE A 294 12.13 -5.54 8.33
N LYS A 295 11.90 -5.26 7.04
CA LYS A 295 12.59 -5.97 5.94
C LYS A 295 14.10 -5.78 6.04
N GLY A 296 14.56 -4.54 6.22
CA GLY A 296 15.97 -4.22 6.40
C GLY A 296 16.57 -4.85 7.67
N ARG A 297 15.82 -4.88 8.78
CA ARG A 297 16.23 -5.56 10.02
C ARG A 297 16.42 -7.06 9.80
N PHE A 298 15.49 -7.71 9.08
CA PHE A 298 15.61 -9.13 8.75
C PHE A 298 16.89 -9.42 7.98
N VAL A 299 17.19 -8.63 6.94
CA VAL A 299 18.45 -8.73 6.17
C VAL A 299 19.67 -8.56 7.08
N ARG A 300 19.70 -7.52 7.93
CA ARG A 300 20.79 -7.29 8.89
C ARG A 300 20.96 -8.45 9.88
N ARG A 301 19.86 -9.12 10.27
CA ARG A 301 19.92 -10.28 11.14
C ARG A 301 20.53 -11.49 10.44
N VAL A 302 20.18 -11.72 9.18
CA VAL A 302 20.79 -12.77 8.36
C VAL A 302 22.30 -12.55 8.25
N ILE A 303 22.73 -11.33 7.92
CA ILE A 303 24.15 -10.95 7.79
C ILE A 303 24.90 -11.10 9.12
N SER A 304 24.37 -10.51 10.20
CA SER A 304 25.05 -10.53 11.51
C SER A 304 25.14 -11.91 12.13
N SER A 305 24.12 -12.76 11.96
CA SER A 305 24.14 -14.16 12.42
C SER A 305 25.17 -15.00 11.69
N MET A 306 25.49 -14.64 10.45
CA MET A 306 26.50 -15.31 9.62
C MET A 306 27.85 -14.58 9.63
N PHE A 307 28.25 -14.04 10.78
CA PHE A 307 29.56 -13.44 11.05
C PHE A 307 29.83 -12.15 10.28
N ASN A 308 28.78 -11.35 10.02
CA ASN A 308 28.85 -10.08 9.28
C ASN A 308 29.43 -10.22 7.85
N THR A 309 29.33 -11.41 7.25
CA THR A 309 29.72 -11.62 5.86
C THR A 309 28.89 -12.73 5.22
N ILE A 310 28.22 -12.43 4.11
CA ILE A 310 27.51 -13.44 3.30
C ILE A 310 28.01 -13.51 1.86
N LYS A 311 29.11 -12.82 1.54
CA LYS A 311 29.74 -12.87 0.22
C LYS A 311 30.10 -14.31 -0.16
N GLY A 312 29.62 -14.76 -1.32
CA GLY A 312 29.85 -16.11 -1.84
C GLY A 312 29.03 -17.20 -1.14
N LYS A 313 28.28 -16.89 -0.08
CA LYS A 313 27.45 -17.89 0.60
C LYS A 313 26.18 -18.15 -0.18
N ARG A 314 25.85 -19.43 -0.37
CA ARG A 314 24.54 -19.86 -0.86
C ARG A 314 23.49 -19.71 0.25
N ILE A 315 22.42 -18.98 -0.02
CA ILE A 315 21.27 -18.80 0.87
C ILE A 315 20.01 -19.29 0.14
N ALA A 316 19.31 -20.25 0.74
CA ALA A 316 18.04 -20.72 0.22
C ALA A 316 16.91 -19.76 0.63
N VAL A 317 16.01 -19.46 -0.30
CA VAL A 317 14.83 -18.63 -0.07
C VAL A 317 13.59 -19.47 -0.38
N LEU A 318 12.81 -19.77 0.66
CA LEU A 318 11.57 -20.52 0.56
C LEU A 318 10.39 -19.55 0.59
N GLY A 319 9.75 -19.40 -0.56
CA GLY A 319 8.64 -18.48 -0.80
C GLY A 319 9.07 -17.17 -1.46
N PHE A 320 8.33 -16.79 -2.50
CA PHE A 320 8.54 -15.55 -3.25
C PHE A 320 7.25 -14.75 -3.41
N ALA A 321 6.09 -15.42 -3.52
CA ALA A 321 4.78 -14.76 -3.50
C ALA A 321 4.59 -13.93 -2.22
N TYR A 322 3.78 -12.86 -2.29
CA TYR A 322 3.61 -11.96 -1.13
C TYR A 322 2.89 -12.63 0.07
N LYS A 323 2.11 -13.68 -0.21
CA LYS A 323 1.43 -14.57 0.74
C LYS A 323 1.22 -15.96 0.12
N ALA A 324 0.84 -16.94 0.93
CA ALA A 324 0.48 -18.26 0.40
C ALA A 324 -0.80 -18.24 -0.47
N HIS A 325 -0.95 -19.26 -1.31
CA HIS A 325 -2.09 -19.52 -2.19
C HIS A 325 -2.30 -18.52 -3.33
N THR A 326 -1.25 -17.82 -3.75
CA THR A 326 -1.26 -16.92 -4.91
C THR A 326 0.03 -17.00 -5.71
N THR A 327 0.00 -16.58 -6.97
CA THR A 327 1.17 -16.39 -7.83
C THR A 327 1.66 -14.93 -7.82
N ASP A 328 0.98 -14.05 -7.09
CA ASP A 328 1.23 -12.61 -7.12
C ASP A 328 2.48 -12.25 -6.30
N THR A 329 3.40 -11.53 -6.96
CA THR A 329 4.68 -11.10 -6.41
C THR A 329 4.76 -9.59 -6.18
N ARG A 330 3.70 -8.84 -6.53
CA ARG A 330 3.69 -7.37 -6.40
C ARG A 330 3.92 -6.95 -4.95
N ASP A 331 4.89 -6.06 -4.76
CA ASP A 331 5.31 -5.54 -3.46
C ASP A 331 5.63 -6.63 -2.40
N THR A 332 6.00 -7.85 -2.81
CA THR A 332 6.40 -8.90 -1.86
C THR A 332 7.65 -8.50 -1.07
N ALA A 333 7.67 -8.80 0.23
CA ALA A 333 8.85 -8.60 1.07
C ALA A 333 10.04 -9.45 0.61
N ALA A 334 9.79 -10.58 -0.08
CA ALA A 334 10.83 -11.45 -0.59
C ALA A 334 11.77 -10.71 -1.58
N ILE A 335 11.23 -9.85 -2.44
CA ILE A 335 12.05 -9.06 -3.39
C ILE A 335 13.01 -8.14 -2.64
N ASP A 336 12.51 -7.38 -1.66
CA ASP A 336 13.31 -6.44 -0.88
C ASP A 336 14.41 -7.17 -0.08
N ILE A 337 14.07 -8.32 0.53
CA ILE A 337 15.02 -9.15 1.29
C ILE A 337 16.08 -9.76 0.36
N CYS A 338 15.67 -10.38 -0.75
CA CYS A 338 16.59 -10.97 -1.72
C CYS A 338 17.57 -9.91 -2.26
N ARG A 339 17.09 -8.71 -2.59
CA ARG A 339 17.97 -7.61 -3.02
C ARG A 339 18.96 -7.21 -1.93
N GLY A 340 18.51 -7.07 -0.68
CA GLY A 340 19.39 -6.78 0.44
C GLY A 340 20.51 -7.81 0.61
N LEU A 341 20.19 -9.10 0.45
CA LEU A 341 21.18 -10.19 0.53
C LEU A 341 22.14 -10.22 -0.67
N LEU A 342 21.65 -9.94 -1.88
CA LEU A 342 22.48 -9.83 -3.08
C LEU A 342 23.46 -8.66 -2.99
N LEU A 343 23.04 -7.54 -2.40
CA LEU A 343 23.91 -6.37 -2.20
C LEU A 343 25.11 -6.68 -1.29
N ASP A 344 24.98 -7.63 -0.36
CA ASP A 344 26.08 -8.14 0.48
C ASP A 344 26.82 -9.34 -0.15
N GLY A 345 26.52 -9.66 -1.42
CA GLY A 345 27.25 -10.62 -2.23
C GLY A 345 26.85 -12.09 -2.06
N ALA A 346 25.66 -12.38 -1.53
CA ALA A 346 25.17 -13.76 -1.45
C ALA A 346 24.79 -14.34 -2.82
N HIS A 347 24.80 -15.67 -2.91
CA HIS A 347 24.15 -16.42 -3.99
C HIS A 347 22.81 -16.94 -3.49
N LEU A 348 21.73 -16.63 -4.20
CA LEU A 348 20.38 -17.01 -3.77
C LEU A 348 19.90 -18.25 -4.52
N ALA A 349 19.23 -19.13 -3.80
CA ALA A 349 18.51 -20.27 -4.37
C ALA A 349 17.03 -20.16 -3.98
N VAL A 350 16.19 -19.70 -4.89
CA VAL A 350 14.79 -19.38 -4.63
C VAL A 350 13.90 -20.56 -5.02
N TYR A 351 12.97 -20.91 -4.14
CA TYR A 351 11.90 -21.85 -4.44
C TYR A 351 10.55 -21.27 -4.01
N ASP A 352 9.59 -21.24 -4.93
CA ASP A 352 8.18 -20.96 -4.65
C ASP A 352 7.31 -22.01 -5.37
N PRO A 353 6.30 -22.62 -4.72
CA PRO A 353 5.48 -23.66 -5.34
C PRO A 353 4.61 -23.19 -6.52
N LYS A 354 4.37 -21.89 -6.66
CA LYS A 354 3.40 -21.34 -7.63
C LYS A 354 3.96 -20.22 -8.52
N VAL A 355 4.92 -19.43 -8.05
CA VAL A 355 5.54 -18.38 -8.87
C VAL A 355 6.49 -19.00 -9.90
N SER A 356 6.38 -18.60 -11.17
CA SER A 356 7.21 -19.14 -12.22
C SER A 356 8.66 -18.60 -12.16
N PRO A 357 9.66 -19.36 -12.66
CA PRO A 357 11.03 -18.88 -12.74
C PRO A 357 11.17 -17.58 -13.54
N GLU A 358 10.42 -17.42 -14.61
CA GLU A 358 10.46 -16.22 -15.45
C GLU A 358 10.01 -14.99 -14.67
N GLN A 359 8.94 -15.12 -13.87
CA GLN A 359 8.43 -14.05 -13.02
C GLN A 359 9.44 -13.67 -11.92
N ILE A 360 10.08 -14.66 -11.27
CA ILE A 360 11.11 -14.41 -10.25
C ILE A 360 12.28 -13.62 -10.85
N HIS A 361 12.82 -14.05 -12.00
CA HIS A 361 13.94 -13.35 -12.64
C HIS A 361 13.57 -11.92 -13.04
N LEU A 362 12.37 -11.73 -13.60
CA LEU A 362 11.86 -10.41 -13.97
C LEU A 362 11.78 -9.49 -12.74
N ASP A 363 11.17 -9.97 -11.66
CA ASP A 363 10.99 -9.22 -10.42
C ASP A 363 12.32 -8.84 -9.77
N MET A 364 13.36 -9.66 -9.92
CA MET A 364 14.69 -9.36 -9.39
C MET A 364 15.43 -8.26 -10.15
N GLN A 365 15.03 -7.92 -11.38
CA GLN A 365 15.66 -6.88 -12.21
C GLN A 365 14.97 -5.52 -12.15
N LEU A 366 13.66 -5.50 -11.92
CA LEU A 366 12.86 -4.29 -12.08
C LEU A 366 12.90 -3.39 -10.83
N PRO A 367 12.95 -2.05 -10.94
CA PRO A 367 12.77 -1.18 -9.78
C PRO A 367 11.45 -1.46 -9.02
N LYS A 368 11.44 -1.22 -7.71
CA LYS A 368 10.22 -1.36 -6.88
C LYS A 368 9.06 -0.54 -7.48
N GLY A 369 7.87 -1.13 -7.56
CA GLY A 369 6.67 -0.51 -8.17
C GLY A 369 6.59 -0.55 -9.70
N ALA A 370 7.65 -0.96 -10.41
CA ALA A 370 7.62 -1.04 -11.88
C ALA A 370 6.64 -2.10 -12.41
N MET A 371 6.38 -3.16 -11.64
CA MET A 371 5.45 -4.24 -11.99
C MET A 371 3.98 -3.80 -12.10
N GLU A 372 3.60 -2.67 -11.51
CA GLU A 372 2.26 -2.13 -11.71
C GLU A 372 2.08 -1.54 -13.13
N HIS A 373 3.18 -1.33 -13.86
CA HIS A 373 3.18 -0.69 -15.16
C HIS A 373 3.32 -1.70 -16.31
N PRO A 374 2.40 -1.72 -17.31
CA PRO A 374 2.41 -2.71 -18.39
C PRO A 374 3.67 -2.75 -19.28
N ARG A 375 4.48 -1.69 -19.27
CA ARG A 375 5.67 -1.56 -20.14
C ARG A 375 6.82 -2.49 -19.75
N TYR A 376 6.79 -3.06 -18.56
CA TYR A 376 7.88 -3.88 -18.02
C TYR A 376 7.57 -5.38 -17.99
N GLN A 377 6.52 -5.84 -18.69
CA GLN A 377 6.09 -7.24 -18.66
C GLN A 377 6.87 -8.20 -19.58
N GLN A 378 7.97 -7.75 -20.22
CA GLN A 378 8.70 -8.57 -21.20
C GLN A 378 10.20 -8.27 -21.19
N THR A 379 10.94 -8.79 -20.21
CA THR A 379 12.40 -8.93 -20.29
C THR A 379 12.83 -10.16 -19.50
N THR A 380 13.52 -11.11 -20.16
CA THR A 380 14.05 -12.31 -19.50
C THR A 380 15.57 -12.22 -19.55
N VAL A 381 16.19 -11.93 -18.41
CA VAL A 381 17.65 -12.05 -18.23
C VAL A 381 17.87 -12.86 -16.96
N SER A 382 18.82 -13.79 -16.96
CA SER A 382 19.19 -14.54 -15.75
C SER A 382 20.23 -13.74 -14.98
N LEU A 383 20.01 -13.50 -13.69
CA LEU A 383 21.08 -13.01 -12.82
C LEU A 383 21.93 -14.23 -12.40
N ALA A 384 23.22 -14.23 -12.71
CA ALA A 384 24.11 -15.36 -12.40
C ALA A 384 24.20 -15.71 -10.89
N THR A 385 23.68 -14.84 -10.02
CA THR A 385 23.65 -14.99 -8.57
C THR A 385 22.28 -15.41 -8.01
N VAL A 386 21.28 -15.63 -8.86
CA VAL A 386 19.93 -16.08 -8.47
C VAL A 386 19.57 -17.36 -9.23
N ASP A 387 19.59 -18.48 -8.51
CA ASP A 387 19.11 -19.76 -9.01
C ASP A 387 17.64 -19.94 -8.62
N VAL A 388 16.78 -20.35 -9.55
CA VAL A 388 15.41 -20.79 -9.23
C VAL A 388 15.36 -22.32 -9.19
N ALA A 389 15.20 -22.87 -8.00
CA ALA A 389 15.16 -24.31 -7.77
C ALA A 389 13.79 -24.91 -8.10
N ARG A 390 13.74 -26.21 -8.40
CA ARG A 390 12.50 -26.94 -8.68
C ARG A 390 11.81 -27.48 -7.43
N THR A 391 12.56 -27.62 -6.34
CA THR A 391 12.08 -28.12 -5.05
C THR A 391 12.74 -27.36 -3.90
N ALA A 392 12.10 -27.34 -2.73
CA ALA A 392 12.68 -26.76 -1.53
C ALA A 392 14.02 -27.44 -1.14
N GLN A 393 14.10 -28.76 -1.28
CA GLN A 393 15.32 -29.53 -0.97
C GLN A 393 16.50 -29.15 -1.89
N GLU A 394 16.23 -28.90 -3.18
CA GLU A 394 17.24 -28.43 -4.13
C GLU A 394 17.73 -27.02 -3.78
N ALA A 395 16.82 -26.12 -3.38
CA ALA A 395 17.21 -24.78 -2.93
C ALA A 395 18.15 -24.84 -1.73
N CYS A 396 17.83 -25.71 -0.75
CA CYS A 396 18.58 -25.83 0.49
C CYS A 396 19.91 -26.60 0.38
N ARG A 397 20.11 -27.40 -0.67
CA ARG A 397 21.34 -28.20 -0.84
C ARG A 397 22.57 -27.29 -0.89
N GLY A 398 23.54 -27.55 -0.01
CA GLY A 398 24.77 -26.76 0.12
C GLY A 398 24.56 -25.32 0.59
N ALA A 399 23.35 -24.95 1.04
CA ALA A 399 23.09 -23.63 1.58
C ALA A 399 23.71 -23.46 2.97
N HIS A 400 24.10 -22.23 3.30
CA HIS A 400 24.56 -21.83 4.63
C HIS A 400 23.39 -21.39 5.51
N GLY A 401 22.36 -20.80 4.89
CA GLY A 401 21.15 -20.36 5.57
C GLY A 401 19.90 -20.64 4.72
N VAL A 402 18.77 -20.83 5.39
CA VAL A 402 17.44 -20.92 4.78
C VAL A 402 16.58 -19.78 5.30
N CYS A 403 16.02 -18.98 4.40
CA CYS A 403 15.08 -17.91 4.72
C CYS A 403 13.66 -18.34 4.31
N VAL A 404 12.74 -18.44 5.27
CA VAL A 404 11.33 -18.72 4.99
C VAL A 404 10.57 -17.39 4.93
N LEU A 405 10.15 -17.00 3.71
CA LEU A 405 9.62 -15.66 3.44
C LEU A 405 8.13 -15.64 3.05
N THR A 406 7.55 -16.81 2.77
CA THR A 406 6.11 -16.96 2.47
C THR A 406 5.54 -18.17 3.20
N GLU A 407 4.37 -18.04 3.80
CA GLU A 407 3.75 -19.05 4.68
C GLU A 407 3.07 -20.22 3.95
N TRP A 408 3.72 -20.80 2.93
CA TRP A 408 3.18 -21.94 2.17
C TRP A 408 3.03 -23.18 3.06
N PRO A 409 1.83 -23.81 3.16
CA PRO A 409 1.62 -24.97 4.02
C PRO A 409 2.62 -26.11 3.83
N GLU A 410 3.08 -26.33 2.58
CA GLU A 410 4.11 -27.32 2.22
C GLU A 410 5.40 -27.19 3.05
N PHE A 411 5.80 -25.96 3.39
CA PHE A 411 7.07 -25.73 4.09
C PHE A 411 7.06 -26.28 5.52
N ARG A 412 5.88 -26.47 6.14
CA ARG A 412 5.75 -27.10 7.46
C ARG A 412 6.00 -28.61 7.44
N SER A 413 5.86 -29.23 6.27
CA SER A 413 5.95 -30.69 6.09
C SER A 413 7.26 -31.15 5.44
N LEU A 414 8.24 -30.25 5.29
CA LEU A 414 9.55 -30.59 4.72
C LEU A 414 10.34 -31.49 5.67
N ASP A 415 11.14 -32.40 5.10
CA ASP A 415 12.11 -33.19 5.87
C ASP A 415 13.33 -32.32 6.22
N PHE A 416 13.23 -31.63 7.35
CA PHE A 416 14.29 -30.75 7.84
C PHE A 416 15.54 -31.50 8.30
N GLN A 417 15.46 -32.79 8.64
CA GLN A 417 16.65 -33.60 8.94
C GLN A 417 17.49 -33.82 7.68
N GLN A 418 16.83 -34.19 6.58
CA GLN A 418 17.50 -34.35 5.29
C GLN A 418 18.03 -33.01 4.77
N ILE A 419 17.25 -31.92 4.89
CA ILE A 419 17.69 -30.58 4.53
C ILE A 419 18.94 -30.21 5.33
N TYR A 420 18.90 -30.35 6.66
CA TYR A 420 20.03 -30.07 7.53
C TYR A 420 21.26 -30.86 7.11
N ALA A 421 21.14 -32.18 6.88
CA ALA A 421 22.26 -33.02 6.48
C ALA A 421 22.93 -32.54 5.17
N SER A 422 22.15 -31.96 4.25
CA SER A 422 22.64 -31.46 2.95
C SER A 422 23.25 -30.05 2.97
N MET A 423 23.13 -29.32 4.08
CA MET A 423 23.57 -27.93 4.21
C MET A 423 25.02 -27.79 4.70
N MET A 424 25.61 -26.62 4.48
CA MET A 424 26.87 -26.23 5.12
C MET A 424 26.69 -26.03 6.63
N LYS A 425 27.77 -26.14 7.41
CA LYS A 425 27.75 -26.00 8.87
C LYS A 425 28.59 -24.82 9.34
N PRO A 426 28.15 -24.05 10.37
CA PRO A 426 26.84 -24.13 11.02
C PRO A 426 25.69 -23.79 10.05
N ALA A 427 24.56 -24.51 10.16
CA ALA A 427 23.40 -24.32 9.29
C ALA A 427 22.41 -23.38 9.96
N PHE A 428 22.06 -22.29 9.28
CA PHE A 428 21.15 -21.28 9.81
C PHE A 428 19.74 -21.42 9.24
N LEU A 429 18.73 -21.16 10.08
CA LEU A 429 17.33 -21.09 9.68
C LEU A 429 16.74 -19.76 10.15
N PHE A 430 16.25 -18.96 9.20
CA PHE A 430 15.62 -17.67 9.43
C PHE A 430 14.14 -17.76 9.06
N ASP A 431 13.28 -17.95 10.06
CA ASP A 431 11.84 -18.05 9.86
C ASP A 431 11.21 -16.65 9.95
N GLY A 432 10.99 -16.03 8.79
CA GLY A 432 10.35 -14.72 8.66
C GLY A 432 8.83 -14.76 8.81
N ARG A 433 8.22 -15.94 8.99
CA ARG A 433 6.76 -16.13 9.07
C ARG A 433 6.30 -16.84 10.35
N ASN A 434 7.23 -17.22 11.24
CA ASN A 434 6.98 -17.94 12.48
C ASN A 434 6.04 -19.14 12.30
N MET A 435 6.31 -19.94 11.27
CA MET A 435 5.46 -21.06 10.85
C MET A 435 6.03 -22.43 11.17
N LEU A 436 7.33 -22.51 11.50
CA LEU A 436 8.03 -23.74 11.83
C LEU A 436 8.09 -23.98 13.34
N ASP A 437 8.28 -25.24 13.75
CA ASP A 437 8.58 -25.58 15.14
C ASP A 437 10.06 -25.30 15.43
N HIS A 438 10.34 -24.17 16.09
CA HIS A 438 11.72 -23.72 16.31
C HIS A 438 12.49 -24.62 17.28
N ASP A 439 11.83 -25.33 18.18
CA ASP A 439 12.49 -26.23 19.12
C ASP A 439 12.88 -27.54 18.44
N GLU A 440 12.01 -28.06 17.57
CA GLU A 440 12.37 -29.16 16.68
C GLU A 440 13.57 -28.79 15.79
N MET A 441 13.56 -27.61 15.17
CA MET A 441 14.67 -27.16 14.31
C MET A 441 16.00 -27.05 15.08
N ARG A 442 15.98 -26.55 16.32
CA ARG A 442 17.17 -26.54 17.19
C ARG A 442 17.62 -27.96 17.55
N SER A 443 16.70 -28.88 17.82
CA SER A 443 17.02 -30.27 18.15
C SER A 443 17.72 -31.01 17.01
N ILE A 444 17.40 -30.67 15.75
CA ILE A 444 18.08 -31.16 14.56
C ILE A 444 19.51 -30.59 14.45
N GLY A 445 19.73 -29.38 14.98
CA GLY A 445 21.04 -28.73 15.04
C GLY A 445 21.13 -27.42 14.24
N PHE A 446 20.01 -26.85 13.80
CA PHE A 446 20.00 -25.52 13.19
C PHE A 446 20.28 -24.44 14.23
N VAL A 447 20.95 -23.37 13.79
CA VAL A 447 20.93 -22.07 14.49
C VAL A 447 19.68 -21.34 14.03
N VAL A 448 18.72 -21.11 14.94
CA VAL A 448 17.36 -20.67 14.57
C VAL A 448 17.11 -19.22 14.93
N TYR A 449 16.75 -18.42 13.94
CA TYR A 449 16.15 -17.10 14.13
C TYR A 449 14.66 -17.16 13.80
N GLY A 450 13.83 -17.05 14.84
CA GLY A 450 12.41 -16.79 14.73
C GLY A 450 12.11 -15.30 14.93
N LEU A 451 11.41 -14.69 13.99
CA LEU A 451 11.10 -13.25 14.06
C LEU A 451 10.28 -12.92 15.33
N GLY A 452 10.71 -11.94 16.10
CA GLY A 452 9.98 -11.56 17.32
C GLY A 452 10.12 -12.52 18.50
N LYS A 453 11.15 -13.36 18.51
CA LYS A 453 11.49 -14.27 19.63
C LYS A 453 12.91 -14.00 20.13
N SER A 454 13.20 -14.51 21.33
CA SER A 454 14.57 -14.53 21.85
C SER A 454 15.57 -15.08 20.82
N LEU A 455 16.69 -14.39 20.64
CA LEU A 455 17.74 -14.81 19.73
C LEU A 455 18.37 -16.13 20.20
N ASP A 456 18.79 -16.95 19.24
CA ASP A 456 19.52 -18.18 19.53
C ASP A 456 20.78 -17.89 20.36
N PRO A 457 21.09 -18.69 21.40
CA PRO A 457 22.30 -18.54 22.19
C PRO A 457 23.58 -18.49 21.34
N PHE A 458 23.62 -19.19 20.20
CA PHE A 458 24.76 -19.13 19.29
C PHE A 458 24.98 -17.71 18.73
N ILE A 459 23.89 -17.01 18.38
CA ILE A 459 23.92 -15.66 17.82
C ILE A 459 24.32 -14.64 18.90
N THR A 460 23.81 -14.81 20.13
CA THR A 460 24.09 -13.88 21.24
C THR A 460 25.51 -14.05 21.79
N GLN A 461 26.02 -15.28 21.90
CA GLN A 461 27.38 -15.55 22.38
C GLN A 461 28.47 -15.04 21.43
N ALA A 462 28.23 -15.11 20.10
CA ALA A 462 29.15 -14.53 19.11
C ALA A 462 29.31 -13.00 19.26
N SER A 463 28.35 -12.33 19.92
CA SER A 463 28.35 -10.88 20.16
C SER A 463 29.02 -10.49 21.49
N GLY A 464 29.27 -11.46 22.39
CA GLY A 464 29.63 -11.23 23.81
C GLY A 464 31.13 -11.22 24.16
N GLY A 465 32.05 -11.31 23.19
CA GLY A 465 33.49 -11.38 23.44
C GLY A 465 34.21 -10.06 23.80
N ARG A 466 33.50 -9.00 24.17
CA ARG A 466 34.10 -7.69 24.50
C ARG A 466 33.49 -7.08 25.77
N GLU A 467 33.70 -7.73 26.91
CA GLU A 467 33.76 -7.00 28.17
C GLU A 467 35.19 -6.51 28.41
N GLY A 468 35.36 -5.19 28.47
CA GLY A 468 36.56 -4.52 28.97
C GLY A 468 37.63 -4.18 27.94
N ARG A 469 37.44 -3.10 27.17
CA ARG A 469 38.47 -2.09 26.83
C ARG A 469 37.90 -1.00 25.92
N GLY A 470 37.89 0.23 26.42
CA GLY A 470 37.97 1.51 25.69
C GLY A 470 36.93 1.80 24.60
N ARG A 471 36.19 2.91 24.73
CA ARG A 471 35.43 3.53 23.63
C ARG A 471 36.37 3.82 22.45
N GLY A 472 36.46 2.89 21.51
CA GLY A 472 37.14 3.04 20.24
C GLY A 472 36.22 3.70 19.23
N ARG A 473 36.73 4.75 18.59
CA ARG A 473 36.08 5.55 17.53
C ARG A 473 35.57 4.65 16.39
N VAL A 474 34.35 4.91 15.92
CA VAL A 474 33.79 4.30 14.69
C VAL A 474 34.68 4.71 13.51
N PRO A 475 35.18 3.79 12.66
CA PRO A 475 35.95 4.16 11.48
C PRO A 475 35.06 4.89 10.47
N THR A 476 35.52 6.03 9.98
CA THR A 476 34.92 6.73 8.83
C THR A 476 35.20 5.97 7.54
N LEU A 477 34.25 6.04 6.61
CA LEU A 477 34.07 5.25 5.38
C LEU A 477 35.18 5.36 4.29
N GLU A 478 36.41 5.76 4.61
CA GLU A 478 37.41 6.12 3.57
C GLU A 478 38.46 5.07 3.22
N GLU A 479 38.42 3.84 3.76
CA GLU A 479 39.46 2.84 3.45
C GLU A 479 38.87 1.48 3.04
N VAL A 480 38.43 1.37 1.79
CA VAL A 480 38.31 0.09 1.08
C VAL A 480 38.89 0.26 -0.31
N ASP A 481 40.05 -0.35 -0.55
CA ASP A 481 40.72 -0.37 -1.85
C ASP A 481 40.02 -1.38 -2.77
N VAL A 482 39.45 -0.90 -3.88
CA VAL A 482 38.64 -1.69 -4.82
C VAL A 482 39.44 -1.86 -6.11
N ALA A 483 40.31 -2.87 -6.13
CA ALA A 483 40.94 -3.31 -7.37
C ALA A 483 40.78 -4.82 -7.53
N GLU A 484 39.98 -5.15 -8.55
CA GLU A 484 39.87 -6.41 -9.32
C GLU A 484 38.53 -7.15 -9.18
N LEU A 485 37.79 -7.17 -10.31
CA LEU A 485 36.95 -8.24 -10.87
C LEU A 485 35.77 -7.68 -11.70
N GLY A 486 35.80 -7.95 -13.02
CA GLY A 486 34.62 -8.25 -13.86
C GLY A 486 33.76 -7.10 -14.44
N GLY A 487 33.68 -7.06 -15.79
CA GLY A 487 32.57 -6.54 -16.63
C GLY A 487 32.12 -5.07 -16.46
N PRO A 488 32.51 -4.14 -17.36
CA PRO A 488 32.37 -2.70 -17.11
C PRO A 488 30.96 -2.10 -17.20
N GLU A 489 30.01 -2.63 -17.98
CA GLU A 489 28.74 -1.91 -18.24
C GLU A 489 27.60 -2.19 -17.25
N GLU A 490 27.37 -3.45 -16.88
CA GLU A 490 26.24 -3.82 -15.99
C GLU A 490 26.51 -3.45 -14.54
N ALA A 491 27.75 -3.63 -14.08
CA ALA A 491 28.18 -3.26 -12.75
C ALA A 491 28.32 -1.73 -12.57
N ALA A 492 28.59 -0.97 -13.65
CA ALA A 492 28.57 0.49 -13.61
C ALA A 492 27.14 1.03 -13.49
N THR A 493 26.17 0.40 -14.17
CA THR A 493 24.76 0.80 -14.11
C THR A 493 24.17 0.55 -12.71
N LEU A 494 24.46 -0.60 -12.12
CA LEU A 494 24.05 -0.92 -10.75
C LEU A 494 24.75 -0.01 -9.72
N ARG A 495 26.07 0.22 -9.87
CA ARG A 495 26.82 1.16 -9.01
C ARG A 495 26.29 2.59 -9.11
N ALA A 496 25.99 3.08 -10.31
CA ALA A 496 25.42 4.42 -10.51
C ALA A 496 24.03 4.54 -9.88
N HIS A 497 23.21 3.49 -9.94
CA HIS A 497 21.91 3.46 -9.28
C HIS A 497 22.05 3.46 -7.75
N LEU A 498 23.01 2.70 -7.21
CA LEU A 498 23.26 2.59 -5.77
C LEU A 498 23.87 3.86 -5.17
N VAL A 499 24.80 4.52 -5.86
CA VAL A 499 25.32 5.84 -5.46
C VAL A 499 24.18 6.86 -5.41
N ARG A 500 23.23 6.78 -6.36
CA ARG A 500 22.06 7.67 -6.38
C ARG A 500 21.12 7.42 -5.20
N LEU A 501 20.94 6.16 -4.79
CA LEU A 501 20.15 5.80 -3.61
C LEU A 501 20.82 6.26 -2.31
N SER A 502 22.13 6.06 -2.18
CA SER A 502 22.91 6.54 -1.03
C SER A 502 22.84 8.06 -0.90
N MET A 503 22.98 8.80 -2.01
CA MET A 503 22.85 10.27 -2.01
C MET A 503 21.42 10.72 -1.69
N GLN A 504 20.40 9.94 -2.06
CA GLN A 504 19.01 10.24 -1.68
C GLN A 504 18.75 10.00 -0.19
N GLU A 505 19.37 8.98 0.42
CA GLU A 505 19.30 8.73 1.86
C GLU A 505 20.05 9.80 2.66
N GLU A 506 21.22 10.23 2.19
CA GLU A 506 21.99 11.31 2.81
C GLU A 506 21.23 12.66 2.73
N GLN A 507 20.71 13.02 1.54
CA GLN A 507 19.86 14.20 1.37
C GLN A 507 18.56 14.14 2.17
N ARG A 508 18.02 12.92 2.40
CA ARG A 508 16.85 12.73 3.28
C ARG A 508 17.22 12.97 4.73
N GLY A 509 18.36 12.45 5.19
CA GLY A 509 18.90 12.71 6.53
C GLY A 509 19.18 14.20 6.76
N GLU A 510 19.78 14.89 5.79
CA GLU A 510 20.00 16.35 5.85
C GLU A 510 18.69 17.16 5.90
N ARG A 511 17.67 16.75 5.13
CA ARG A 511 16.34 17.39 5.15
C ARG A 511 15.60 17.13 6.46
N GLU A 512 15.70 15.94 7.01
CA GLU A 512 15.12 15.60 8.32
C GLU A 512 15.81 16.37 9.45
N ALA A 513 17.14 16.51 9.40
CA ALA A 513 17.90 17.35 10.34
C ALA A 513 17.54 18.84 10.19
N ALA A 514 17.44 19.37 8.97
CA ALA A 514 17.03 20.75 8.72
C ALA A 514 15.60 21.02 9.18
N ARG A 515 14.69 20.04 9.02
CA ARG A 515 13.31 20.12 9.50
C ARG A 515 13.23 20.11 11.03
N ALA A 516 14.03 19.28 11.71
CA ALA A 516 14.11 19.26 13.17
C ALA A 516 14.62 20.61 13.73
N VAL A 517 15.63 21.20 13.08
CA VAL A 517 16.13 22.55 13.43
C VAL A 517 15.07 23.62 13.20
N ALA A 518 14.28 23.51 12.13
CA ALA A 518 13.19 24.44 11.83
C ALA A 518 12.00 24.30 12.82
N GLU A 519 11.66 23.08 13.24
CA GLU A 519 10.63 22.82 14.26
C GLU A 519 11.07 23.34 15.63
N GLU A 520 12.33 23.13 16.05
CA GLU A 520 12.88 23.75 17.28
C GLU A 520 12.88 25.29 17.23
N ALA A 521 13.24 25.87 16.07
CA ALA A 521 13.24 27.31 15.92
C ALA A 521 11.82 27.89 15.99
N TRP A 522 10.84 27.20 15.43
CA TRP A 522 9.43 27.59 15.47
C TRP A 522 8.85 27.48 16.89
N GLU A 523 9.15 26.41 17.64
CA GLU A 523 8.73 26.26 19.04
C GLU A 523 9.31 27.36 19.95
N ARG A 524 10.60 27.70 19.79
CA ARG A 524 11.23 28.80 20.56
C ARG A 524 10.62 30.17 20.25
N GLU A 525 10.23 30.43 19.01
CA GLU A 525 9.55 31.66 18.62
C GLU A 525 8.13 31.73 19.22
N HIS A 526 7.44 30.60 19.25
CA HIS A 526 6.09 30.48 19.81
C HIS A 526 6.09 30.65 21.34
N GLU A 527 7.11 30.12 22.05
CA GLU A 527 7.31 30.33 23.49
C GLU A 527 7.68 31.77 23.84
N ARG A 528 8.45 32.45 22.99
CA ARG A 528 8.75 33.89 23.13
C ARG A 528 7.51 34.77 22.97
N GLN A 529 6.64 34.43 22.03
CA GLN A 529 5.37 35.15 21.85
C GLN A 529 4.37 34.87 22.98
N ALA A 530 4.38 33.67 23.56
CA ALA A 530 3.55 33.31 24.71
C ALA A 530 4.00 33.95 26.04
N SER A 531 5.28 34.32 26.16
CA SER A 531 5.86 34.93 27.38
C SER A 531 5.91 36.47 27.36
N GLY A 532 5.56 37.11 26.23
CA GLY A 532 5.64 38.57 26.03
C GLY A 532 4.38 39.38 26.34
N GLY A 533 3.46 38.88 27.18
CA GLY A 533 2.18 39.54 27.48
C GLY A 533 2.05 39.99 28.93
N GLY A 534 2.55 41.18 29.28
CA GLY A 534 2.16 41.84 30.53
C GLY A 534 3.04 43.00 31.02
N ALA A 535 2.69 44.24 30.65
CA ALA A 535 2.70 45.43 31.52
C ALA A 535 2.14 46.65 30.77
N GLY A 536 1.16 47.32 31.39
CA GLY A 536 0.43 48.48 30.87
C GLY A 536 1.18 49.83 30.97
N PRO A 537 0.52 50.94 30.59
CA PRO A 537 1.16 52.13 30.07
C PRO A 537 1.42 53.23 31.12
N SER A 538 2.48 54.00 30.94
CA SER A 538 2.66 55.28 31.64
C SER A 538 3.41 56.30 30.79
N GLY A 539 2.70 57.37 30.41
CA GLY A 539 3.09 58.79 30.45
C GLY A 539 4.39 59.29 29.80
N GLY A 540 4.28 60.40 29.07
CA GLY A 540 5.34 61.42 29.05
C GLY A 540 5.71 61.94 27.67
N ALA A 541 5.52 63.25 27.49
CA ALA A 541 5.72 64.00 26.26
C ALA A 541 7.18 64.38 25.96
N ALA A 542 7.37 64.86 24.72
CA ALA A 542 8.14 66.07 24.33
C ALA A 542 9.39 65.89 23.43
N GLY A 543 9.42 66.73 22.40
CA GLY A 543 10.61 67.34 21.77
C GLY A 543 11.27 66.53 20.65
N SER A 544 11.23 66.89 19.37
CA SER A 544 11.65 68.12 18.65
C SER A 544 13.00 67.94 17.95
N ALA A 545 13.01 68.21 16.63
CA ALA A 545 14.12 68.70 15.79
C ALA A 545 15.35 67.75 15.64
N GLU A 546 16.11 67.67 14.54
CA GLU A 546 16.24 68.48 13.33
C GLU A 546 17.11 67.71 12.31
N ALA A 547 16.91 68.08 11.04
CA ALA A 547 17.86 68.16 9.91
C ALA A 547 19.01 67.16 9.70
N GLY A 548 19.16 66.72 8.43
CA GLY A 548 20.42 66.23 7.90
C GLY A 548 20.33 65.69 6.47
N ALA A 549 20.66 66.53 5.50
CA ALA A 549 20.47 66.37 4.05
C ALA A 549 21.35 65.29 3.37
N GLY A 550 20.93 64.88 2.16
CA GLY A 550 21.79 64.19 1.19
C GLY A 550 21.06 63.68 -0.05
N ALA A 551 20.98 64.51 -1.10
CA ALA A 551 20.49 64.21 -2.47
C ALA A 551 21.29 63.05 -3.14
N VAL A 552 20.79 62.34 -4.15
CA VAL A 552 20.72 62.65 -5.61
C VAL A 552 19.96 61.46 -6.26
N ALA A 553 18.78 61.60 -6.87
CA ALA A 553 18.39 62.13 -8.19
C ALA A 553 18.61 61.18 -9.41
N GLY A 554 17.55 61.10 -10.24
CA GLY A 554 17.50 60.55 -11.61
C GLY A 554 16.65 59.28 -11.69
N GLY A 555 15.38 59.28 -12.11
CA GLY A 555 14.74 59.90 -13.28
C GLY A 555 14.27 58.75 -14.19
N GLY A 556 13.10 58.69 -14.82
CA GLY A 556 11.95 59.56 -14.97
C GLY A 556 11.03 58.95 -16.04
N ALA A 557 9.83 59.53 -16.18
CA ALA A 557 8.79 59.30 -17.20
C ALA A 557 7.97 58.00 -17.08
N GLY A 558 6.64 58.00 -17.08
CA GLY A 558 5.66 59.05 -17.38
C GLY A 558 4.52 58.43 -18.20
N GLY A 559 3.26 58.62 -17.81
CA GLY A 559 2.11 58.13 -18.59
C GLY A 559 0.78 58.17 -17.84
N ASN A 560 0.16 59.36 -17.82
CA ASN A 560 -1.19 59.67 -17.32
C ASN A 560 -2.31 58.85 -18.00
N GLY A 561 -3.38 58.59 -17.24
CA GLY A 561 -4.71 58.26 -17.76
C GLY A 561 -5.78 58.40 -16.66
N ARG A 562 -6.58 59.46 -16.76
CA ARG A 562 -7.57 59.97 -15.77
C ARG A 562 -8.92 59.23 -15.79
N GLY A 563 -9.67 59.42 -14.70
CA GLY A 563 -11.15 59.36 -14.63
C GLY A 563 -11.64 58.50 -13.45
N ALA A 564 -11.87 58.97 -12.22
CA ALA A 564 -12.72 60.05 -11.69
C ALA A 564 -14.24 59.73 -11.61
N GLY A 565 -14.75 59.78 -10.37
CA GLY A 565 -16.16 59.92 -9.96
C GLY A 565 -16.86 58.58 -9.71
N GLY A 566 -17.50 58.29 -8.58
CA GLY A 566 -17.96 59.01 -7.38
C GLY A 566 -19.00 58.06 -6.75
N GLU A 567 -18.92 57.70 -5.46
CA GLU A 567 -19.70 58.33 -4.37
C GLU A 567 -21.23 58.39 -4.67
N VAL A 568 -22.17 58.00 -3.81
CA VAL A 568 -22.20 57.88 -2.34
C VAL A 568 -23.56 57.31 -1.90
N SER A 569 -23.58 56.70 -0.70
CA SER A 569 -24.71 56.50 0.25
C SER A 569 -25.93 55.66 -0.15
N GLY A 570 -26.57 54.91 0.75
CA GLY A 570 -26.35 54.74 2.19
C GLY A 570 -27.63 54.30 2.90
N ALA A 571 -27.42 53.63 4.04
CA ALA A 571 -28.30 53.56 5.23
C ALA A 571 -29.69 52.89 5.09
N ALA A 572 -30.32 52.28 6.10
CA ALA A 572 -30.00 51.80 7.45
C ALA A 572 -31.31 51.17 8.02
N GLY A 573 -31.20 50.44 9.13
CA GLY A 573 -32.32 50.16 10.07
C GLY A 573 -32.72 48.67 10.13
N GLU A 574 -32.27 47.85 11.08
CA GLU A 574 -32.55 47.78 12.54
C GLU A 574 -33.82 47.01 12.94
N GLY A 575 -33.68 46.15 13.99
CA GLY A 575 -34.76 45.68 14.88
C GLY A 575 -34.93 44.16 14.94
N ARG A 576 -34.18 43.41 15.79
CA ARG A 576 -34.37 43.07 17.23
C ARG A 576 -35.43 42.00 17.58
N ALA A 577 -34.94 41.04 18.38
CA ALA A 577 -35.56 40.33 19.52
C ALA A 577 -36.38 39.02 19.29
N GLY A 578 -35.90 37.93 19.91
CA GLY A 578 -36.70 36.77 20.37
C GLY A 578 -37.42 37.09 21.70
N PRO A 579 -37.73 36.13 22.63
CA PRO A 579 -37.50 34.68 22.65
C PRO A 579 -38.72 33.84 23.17
N GLY A 580 -38.54 32.52 23.35
CA GLY A 580 -39.40 31.63 24.16
C GLY A 580 -39.27 30.17 23.67
N GLY A 581 -38.90 29.14 24.43
CA GLY A 581 -38.99 28.90 25.87
C GLY A 581 -40.10 27.87 26.13
N GLY A 582 -39.77 26.63 26.50
CA GLY A 582 -40.77 25.62 26.89
C GLY A 582 -40.22 24.20 27.03
N GLU A 583 -39.86 23.84 28.26
CA GLU A 583 -39.53 22.50 28.77
C GLU A 583 -40.76 21.61 28.99
N GLY A 584 -40.54 20.30 29.22
CA GLY A 584 -41.45 19.38 29.91
C GLY A 584 -41.33 17.93 29.41
N THR A 585 -40.42 17.09 29.93
CA THR A 585 -40.56 16.18 31.11
C THR A 585 -41.64 15.09 31.02
N GLY A 586 -41.20 13.82 31.17
CA GLY A 586 -41.84 12.89 32.13
C GLY A 586 -42.40 11.54 31.65
N SER A 587 -41.81 10.46 32.22
CA SER A 587 -42.44 9.18 32.67
C SER A 587 -42.47 7.98 31.69
N GLN A 588 -41.66 6.92 31.91
CA GLN A 588 -41.91 5.64 32.66
C GLN A 588 -43.09 4.80 32.09
N ALA A 589 -43.13 3.45 31.99
CA ALA A 589 -42.45 2.34 32.68
C ALA A 589 -42.69 0.97 31.95
N GLN A 590 -41.94 -0.07 32.39
CA GLN A 590 -42.26 -1.53 32.42
C GLN A 590 -42.42 -2.30 31.07
N GLY A 591 -41.94 -3.53 30.86
CA GLY A 591 -41.42 -4.60 31.72
C GLY A 591 -42.11 -5.94 31.40
N ARG A 592 -41.37 -6.99 30.98
CA ARG A 592 -41.61 -8.47 31.05
C ARG A 592 -40.59 -9.16 30.10
N ARG A 593 -39.59 -9.96 30.50
CA ARG A 593 -39.51 -11.27 31.21
C ARG A 593 -40.20 -12.46 30.51
N GLU A 594 -39.35 -13.46 30.22
CA GLU A 594 -39.53 -14.93 30.22
C GLU A 594 -40.48 -15.50 29.14
N GLU A 595 -40.22 -16.61 28.45
CA GLU A 595 -39.75 -17.98 28.78
C GLU A 595 -39.02 -18.56 27.52
N GLY A 596 -38.11 -19.55 27.52
CA GLY A 596 -37.53 -20.46 28.51
C GLY A 596 -36.41 -21.27 27.84
#